data_AF-A0A5C4JTD8-F1
#
_entry.id   AF-A0A5C4JTD8-F1
#
_cell.length_a   1.000
_cell.length_b   1.000
_cell.length_c   1.000
_cell.angle_alpha   90.00
_cell.angle_beta   90.00
_cell.angle_gamma   90.00
#
_symmetry.space_group_name_H-M   'P 1'
#
loop_
_entity.id
_entity.type
_entity.pdbx_description
1 polymer ?
#
loop_
_entity_poly.entity_id
_entity_poly.type
_entity_poly.pdbx_seq_one_letter_code
_entity_poly.pdbx_strand_id
1 'polypeptide(L)'
;MQTDIAPFGLRMQAPLKEKIKEAAEKNGRSMNAEIIYRLEEYDKLSAALDFAMINGDRAHQFARTASTALTKVVEESTEITNQWVDLARNQEEMAQLFNNFVESDNNAKMSDEKYEIVVKFAEKFKRTYDNITKTREIIEKYHDITEEDATEEK
;
A
#
# COMPACT_ATOMS: atom_id res chain seq x y z
N MET A 1 16.98 -18.15 52.87
CA MET A 1 18.33 -18.23 52.26
C MET A 1 18.77 -16.81 51.99
N GLN A 2 19.78 -16.32 52.70
CA GLN A 2 20.32 -14.97 52.52
C GLN A 2 21.37 -15.06 51.41
N THR A 3 21.11 -14.45 50.26
CA THR A 3 22.09 -14.36 49.17
C THR A 3 23.23 -13.44 49.63
N ASP A 4 24.42 -14.01 49.77
CA ASP A 4 25.64 -13.30 50.14
C ASP A 4 26.14 -12.49 48.94
N ILE A 5 25.48 -11.36 48.68
CA ILE A 5 25.86 -10.44 47.61
C ILE A 5 27.01 -9.58 48.15
N ALA A 6 28.21 -9.80 47.61
CA ALA A 6 29.37 -8.97 47.94
C ALA A 6 29.05 -7.49 47.70
N PRO A 7 29.37 -6.59 48.65
CA PRO A 7 29.05 -5.18 48.53
C PRO A 7 29.75 -4.57 47.31
N PHE A 8 28.96 -4.05 46.37
CA PHE A 8 29.48 -3.37 45.19
C PHE A 8 29.90 -1.93 45.55
N GLY A 9 31.21 -1.68 45.57
CA GLY A 9 31.80 -0.38 45.93
C GLY A 9 31.70 0.67 44.82
N LEU A 10 30.47 1.05 44.44
CA LEU A 10 30.24 2.03 43.38
C LEU A 10 30.74 3.43 43.80
N ARG A 11 31.68 3.99 43.03
CA ARG A 11 32.15 5.36 43.17
C ARG A 11 31.32 6.27 42.27
N MET A 12 30.73 7.31 42.85
CA MET A 12 29.93 8.29 42.13
C MET A 12 30.19 9.70 42.67
N GLN A 13 29.91 10.71 41.85
CA GLN A 13 30.03 12.10 42.27
C GLN A 13 29.05 12.38 43.42
N ALA A 14 29.50 13.15 44.42
CA ALA A 14 28.69 13.52 45.59
C ALA A 14 27.28 14.07 45.25
N PRO A 15 27.10 15.01 44.30
CA PRO A 15 25.78 15.51 43.96
C PRO A 15 24.87 14.44 43.33
N LEU A 16 25.43 13.48 42.59
CA LEU A 16 24.67 12.39 42.00
C LEU A 16 24.20 11.40 43.08
N LYS A 17 25.08 11.11 44.05
CA LYS A 17 24.75 10.27 45.20
C LYS A 17 23.58 10.82 45.99
N GLU A 18 23.60 12.12 46.27
CA GLU A 18 22.54 12.76 47.06
C GLU A 18 21.20 12.70 46.33
N LYS A 19 21.17 12.96 45.02
CA LYS A 19 19.95 12.83 44.21
C LYS A 19 19.36 11.42 44.23
N ILE A 20 20.20 10.39 44.13
CA ILE A 20 19.74 9.00 44.17
C ILE A 20 19.22 8.66 45.56
N LYS A 21 19.89 9.15 46.61
CA LYS A 21 19.48 8.95 48.00
C LYS A 21 18.12 9.60 48.29
N GLU A 22 17.93 10.87 47.93
CA GLU A 22 16.65 11.58 48.07
C GLU A 22 15.52 10.85 47.32
N ALA A 23 15.79 10.38 46.10
CA ALA A 23 14.82 9.62 45.33
C ALA A 23 14.49 8.26 45.98
N ALA A 24 15.49 7.56 46.51
CA ALA A 24 15.31 6.30 47.22
C ALA A 24 14.44 6.50 48.47
N GLU A 25 14.73 7.53 49.27
CA GLU A 25 13.94 7.90 50.46
C GLU A 25 12.49 8.23 50.08
N LYS A 26 12.29 9.08 49.06
CA LYS A 26 10.96 9.43 48.54
C LYS A 26 10.16 8.22 48.07
N ASN A 27 10.84 7.24 47.47
CA ASN A 27 10.22 6.03 46.92
C ASN A 27 10.14 4.88 47.93
N GLY A 28 10.60 5.07 49.18
CA GLY A 28 10.61 4.03 50.21
C GLY A 28 11.54 2.86 49.90
N ARG A 29 12.61 3.07 49.13
CA ARG A 29 13.60 2.06 48.72
C ARG A 29 14.95 2.31 49.38
N SER A 30 15.75 1.26 49.53
CA SER A 30 17.18 1.44 49.80
C SER A 30 17.86 2.06 48.57
N MET A 31 18.97 2.77 48.79
CA MET A 31 19.72 3.39 47.68
C MET A 31 20.12 2.36 46.62
N ASN A 32 20.54 1.14 47.04
CA ASN A 32 20.86 0.06 46.11
C ASN A 32 19.62 -0.43 45.34
N ALA A 33 18.46 -0.56 46.01
CA ALA A 33 17.22 -0.97 45.34
C ALA A 33 16.73 0.08 44.34
N GLU A 34 16.90 1.37 44.63
CA GLU A 34 16.56 2.44 43.69
C GLU A 34 17.50 2.46 42.47
N ILE A 35 18.80 2.21 42.66
CA ILE A 35 19.76 2.08 41.55
C ILE A 35 19.37 0.91 40.64
N ILE A 36 19.09 -0.27 41.22
CA ILE A 36 18.68 -1.46 40.46
C ILE A 36 17.39 -1.16 39.69
N TYR A 37 16.37 -0.62 40.37
CA TYR A 37 15.10 -0.28 39.75
C TYR A 37 15.26 0.65 38.53
N ARG A 38 16.08 1.71 38.66
CA ARG A 38 16.32 2.63 37.54
C ARG A 38 17.03 1.99 36.36
N LEU A 39 17.96 1.08 36.61
CA LEU A 39 18.65 0.35 35.55
C LEU A 39 17.68 -0.59 34.81
N GLU A 40 16.85 -1.32 35.55
CA GLU A 40 15.83 -2.19 34.95
C GLU A 40 14.79 -1.41 34.14
N GLU A 41 14.35 -0.25 34.64
CA GLU A 41 13.42 0.60 33.91
C GLU A 41 14.04 1.25 32.67
N TYR A 42 15.34 1.58 32.71
CA TYR A 42 16.06 2.08 31.54
C TYR A 42 16.09 1.04 30.42
N ASP A 43 16.40 -0.22 30.74
CA ASP A 43 16.47 -1.29 29.75
C ASP A 43 15.10 -1.56 29.11
N LYS A 44 14.02 -1.56 29.92
CA LYS A 44 12.65 -1.69 29.40
C LYS A 44 12.28 -0.53 28.48
N LEU A 45 12.63 0.70 28.87
CA LEU A 45 12.35 1.89 28.06
C LEU A 45 13.14 1.86 26.74
N SER A 46 14.41 1.45 26.77
CA SER A 46 15.24 1.30 25.58
C SER A 46 14.64 0.25 24.62
N ALA A 47 14.26 -0.92 25.14
CA ALA A 47 13.65 -1.97 24.33
C ALA A 47 12.31 -1.54 23.73
N ALA A 48 11.49 -0.81 24.49
CA ALA A 48 10.23 -0.26 24.00
C ALA A 48 10.46 0.80 22.90
N LEU A 49 11.50 1.62 23.04
CA LEU A 49 11.88 2.62 22.04
C LEU A 49 12.39 1.97 20.75
N ASP A 50 13.26 0.96 20.86
CA ASP A 50 13.75 0.19 19.71
C ASP A 50 12.60 -0.50 18.97
N PHE A 51 11.68 -1.12 19.71
CA PHE A 51 10.46 -1.71 19.15
C PHE A 51 9.60 -0.67 18.43
N ALA A 52 9.40 0.51 19.03
CA ALA A 52 8.63 1.59 18.43
C ALA A 52 9.30 2.15 17.15
N MET A 53 10.62 2.27 17.13
CA MET A 53 11.36 2.73 15.94
C MET A 53 11.29 1.70 14.81
N ILE A 54 11.52 0.43 15.10
CA ILE A 54 11.47 -0.67 14.11
C ILE A 54 10.07 -0.79 13.50
N ASN A 55 9.02 -0.71 14.32
CA ASN A 55 7.64 -0.84 13.84
C ASN A 55 7.11 0.43 13.18
N GLY A 56 7.56 1.61 13.63
CA GLY A 56 7.26 2.88 12.97
C GLY A 56 7.82 2.95 11.55
N ASP A 57 9.06 2.48 11.35
CA ASP A 57 9.70 2.41 10.03
C ASP A 57 9.02 1.38 9.13
N ARG A 58 8.64 0.22 9.66
CA ARG A 58 7.88 -0.80 8.90
C ARG A 58 6.52 -0.29 8.46
N ALA A 59 5.78 0.37 9.33
CA ALA A 59 4.48 0.95 9.00
C ALA A 59 4.60 2.05 7.92
N HIS A 60 5.66 2.88 7.98
CA HIS A 60 5.93 3.89 6.96
C HIS A 60 6.31 3.27 5.61
N GLN A 61 7.13 2.21 5.60
CA GLN A 61 7.50 1.52 4.37
C GLN A 61 6.29 0.84 3.73
N PHE A 62 5.46 0.15 4.52
CA PHE A 62 4.22 -0.44 4.04
C PHE A 62 3.28 0.62 3.46
N ALA A 63 3.04 1.73 4.18
CA ALA A 63 2.19 2.82 3.70
C ALA A 63 2.70 3.43 2.39
N ARG A 64 4.02 3.57 2.22
CA ARG A 64 4.62 4.05 0.96
C ARG A 64 4.42 3.06 -0.19
N THR A 65 4.69 1.79 0.03
CA THR A 65 4.51 0.75 -0.99
C THR A 65 3.04 0.64 -1.39
N ALA A 66 2.13 0.58 -0.43
CA ALA A 66 0.69 0.55 -0.65
C ALA A 66 0.20 1.80 -1.39
N SER A 67 0.64 2.99 -0.98
CA SER A 67 0.29 4.25 -1.66
C SER A 67 0.79 4.27 -3.11
N THR A 68 2.00 3.77 -3.38
CA THR A 68 2.57 3.74 -4.72
C THR A 68 1.79 2.78 -5.63
N ALA A 69 1.46 1.59 -5.11
CA ALA A 69 0.64 0.61 -5.81
C ALA A 69 -0.76 1.18 -6.13
N LEU A 70 -1.42 1.81 -5.15
CA LEU A 70 -2.74 2.42 -5.32
C LEU A 70 -2.72 3.55 -6.36
N THR A 71 -1.71 4.43 -6.34
CA THR A 71 -1.58 5.49 -7.35
C THR A 71 -1.52 4.91 -8.76
N LYS A 72 -0.74 3.84 -8.96
CA LYS A 72 -0.62 3.19 -10.27
C LYS A 72 -1.95 2.59 -10.75
N VAL A 73 -2.70 1.94 -9.85
CA VAL A 73 -4.04 1.43 -10.17
C VAL A 73 -4.98 2.57 -10.60
N VAL A 74 -4.95 3.68 -9.87
CA VAL A 74 -5.79 4.84 -10.19
C VAL A 74 -5.42 5.43 -11.55
N GLU A 75 -4.14 5.58 -11.86
CA GLU A 75 -3.67 6.07 -13.17
C GLU A 75 -4.11 5.15 -14.31
N GLU A 76 -3.85 3.84 -14.20
CA GLU A 76 -4.24 2.84 -15.21
C GLU A 76 -5.76 2.78 -15.40
N SER A 77 -6.54 2.86 -14.30
CA SER A 77 -8.00 2.87 -14.36
C SER A 77 -8.58 4.16 -14.97
N THR A 78 -7.91 5.30 -14.77
CA THR A 78 -8.33 6.59 -15.34
C THR A 78 -8.18 6.59 -16.85
N GLU A 79 -7.09 6.03 -17.37
CA GLU A 79 -6.87 5.89 -18.82
C GLU A 79 -7.97 5.04 -19.47
N ILE A 80 -8.28 3.89 -18.86
CA ILE A 80 -9.34 2.99 -19.34
C ILE A 80 -10.72 3.66 -19.26
N THR A 81 -11.01 4.37 -18.16
CA THR A 81 -12.28 5.09 -17.99
C THR A 81 -12.45 6.14 -19.09
N ASN A 82 -11.40 6.90 -19.41
CA ASN A 82 -11.45 7.88 -20.50
C ASN A 82 -11.69 7.21 -21.86
N GLN A 83 -11.07 6.04 -22.11
CA GLN A 83 -11.31 5.28 -23.34
C GLN A 83 -12.75 4.75 -23.42
N TRP A 84 -13.35 4.31 -22.31
CA TRP A 84 -14.76 3.94 -22.26
C TRP A 84 -15.70 5.13 -22.48
N VAL A 85 -15.38 6.28 -21.91
CA VAL A 85 -16.14 7.53 -22.11
C VAL A 85 -16.08 7.95 -23.58
N ASP A 86 -14.92 7.86 -24.23
CA ASP A 86 -14.79 8.15 -25.66
C ASP A 86 -15.57 7.15 -26.54
N LEU A 87 -15.54 5.86 -26.19
CA LEU A 87 -16.36 4.84 -26.87
C LEU A 87 -17.86 5.13 -26.69
N ALA A 88 -18.29 5.51 -25.49
CA ALA A 88 -19.67 5.85 -25.16
C ALA A 88 -20.14 7.09 -25.93
N ARG A 89 -19.30 8.14 -26.01
CA ARG A 89 -19.59 9.36 -26.77
C ARG A 89 -19.74 9.11 -28.26
N ASN A 90 -18.98 8.16 -28.79
CA ASN A 90 -18.99 7.84 -30.22
C ASN A 90 -19.95 6.68 -30.57
N GLN A 91 -20.89 6.32 -29.70
CA GLN A 91 -21.89 5.26 -29.97
C GLN A 91 -22.92 5.66 -31.02
N GLU A 92 -23.30 6.93 -31.09
CA GLU A 92 -24.24 7.43 -32.09
C GLU A 92 -23.64 7.34 -33.51
N GLU A 93 -22.36 7.68 -33.64
CA GLU A 93 -21.59 7.48 -34.87
C GLU A 93 -21.46 5.99 -35.24
N MET A 94 -21.29 5.09 -34.25
CA MET A 94 -21.30 3.64 -34.50
C MET A 94 -22.66 3.16 -35.02
N ALA A 95 -23.75 3.62 -34.42
CA ALA A 95 -25.10 3.28 -34.84
C ALA A 95 -25.38 3.78 -36.27
N GLN A 96 -24.92 4.99 -36.60
CA GLN A 96 -25.04 5.55 -37.96
C GLN A 96 -24.20 4.76 -38.98
N LEU A 97 -22.94 4.43 -38.67
CA LEU A 97 -22.10 3.60 -39.55
C LEU A 97 -22.71 2.21 -39.76
N PHE A 98 -23.26 1.61 -38.69
CA PHE A 98 -23.93 0.32 -38.76
C PHE A 98 -25.22 0.38 -39.59
N ASN A 99 -26.06 1.40 -39.40
CA ASN A 99 -27.26 1.59 -40.20
C ASN A 99 -26.92 1.83 -41.67
N ASN A 100 -25.95 2.70 -41.98
CA ASN A 100 -25.49 2.94 -43.35
C ASN A 100 -24.94 1.66 -44.00
N PHE A 101 -24.26 0.81 -43.23
CA PHE A 101 -23.78 -0.49 -43.68
C PHE A 101 -24.94 -1.44 -44.00
N VAL A 102 -25.88 -1.60 -43.08
CA VAL A 102 -27.07 -2.48 -43.22
C VAL A 102 -27.99 -2.01 -44.34
N GLU A 103 -28.22 -0.71 -44.49
CA GLU A 103 -29.05 -0.13 -45.56
C GLU A 103 -28.41 -0.26 -46.95
N SER A 104 -27.08 -0.40 -47.02
CA SER A 104 -26.36 -0.54 -48.29
C SER A 104 -26.44 -1.92 -48.93
N ASP A 105 -27.09 -2.90 -48.29
CA ASP A 105 -27.07 -4.32 -48.66
C ASP A 105 -28.16 -4.75 -49.65
N ASN A 106 -28.49 -3.90 -50.63
CA ASN A 106 -29.50 -4.24 -51.64
C ASN A 106 -29.03 -4.25 -53.11
N ASN A 107 -27.75 -3.99 -53.43
CA ASN A 107 -27.18 -4.44 -54.71
C ASN A 107 -25.67 -4.23 -54.85
N ALA A 108 -25.00 -5.28 -55.35
CA ALA A 108 -23.75 -5.34 -56.13
C ALA A 108 -22.46 -4.63 -55.62
N LYS A 109 -21.42 -5.45 -55.42
CA LYS A 109 -19.97 -5.16 -55.26
C LYS A 109 -19.59 -4.15 -54.17
N MET A 110 -18.69 -4.57 -53.27
CA MET A 110 -18.11 -3.73 -52.22
C MET A 110 -17.33 -2.58 -52.88
N SER A 111 -17.90 -1.37 -52.85
CA SER A 111 -17.21 -0.15 -53.28
C SER A 111 -16.12 0.23 -52.28
N ASP A 112 -15.15 1.04 -52.69
CA ASP A 112 -14.07 1.52 -51.81
C ASP A 112 -14.61 2.23 -50.56
N GLU A 113 -15.75 2.93 -50.69
CA GLU A 113 -16.47 3.57 -49.59
C GLU A 113 -17.07 2.57 -48.59
N LYS A 114 -17.58 1.42 -49.08
CA LYS A 114 -18.04 0.31 -48.22
C LYS A 114 -16.88 -0.34 -47.47
N TYR A 115 -15.74 -0.48 -48.12
CA TYR A 115 -14.53 -1.02 -47.48
C TYR A 115 -14.07 -0.09 -46.34
N GLU A 116 -14.10 1.22 -46.54
CA GLU A 116 -13.73 2.20 -45.51
C GLU A 116 -14.65 2.12 -44.28
N ILE A 117 -15.96 1.95 -44.47
CA ILE A 117 -16.92 1.77 -43.37
C ILE A 117 -16.62 0.50 -42.57
N VAL A 118 -16.34 -0.62 -43.25
CA VAL A 118 -15.99 -1.89 -42.61
C VAL A 118 -14.68 -1.80 -41.83
N VAL A 119 -13.67 -1.12 -42.38
CA VAL A 119 -12.39 -0.89 -41.70
C VAL A 119 -12.57 -0.05 -40.43
N LYS A 120 -13.29 1.07 -40.50
CA LYS A 120 -13.58 1.91 -39.32
C LYS A 120 -14.34 1.15 -38.24
N PHE A 121 -15.29 0.31 -38.64
CA PHE A 121 -16.04 -0.55 -37.73
C PHE A 121 -15.12 -1.59 -37.04
N ALA A 122 -14.27 -2.27 -37.81
CA ALA A 122 -13.32 -3.25 -37.30
C ALA A 122 -12.29 -2.64 -36.32
N GLU A 123 -11.78 -1.43 -36.61
CA GLU A 123 -10.86 -0.71 -35.73
C GLU A 123 -11.51 -0.36 -34.39
N LYS A 124 -12.77 0.09 -34.42
CA LYS A 124 -13.51 0.48 -33.20
C LYS A 124 -13.87 -0.75 -32.35
N PHE A 125 -14.20 -1.88 -32.98
CA PHE A 125 -14.36 -3.17 -32.31
C PHE A 125 -13.07 -3.68 -31.67
N LYS A 126 -11.95 -3.63 -32.40
CA LYS A 126 -10.63 -4.01 -31.89
C LYS A 126 -10.27 -3.18 -30.66
N ARG A 127 -10.47 -1.85 -30.72
CA ARG A 127 -10.21 -0.96 -29.57
C ARG A 127 -11.06 -1.32 -28.35
N THR A 128 -12.32 -1.71 -28.57
CA THR A 128 -13.22 -2.15 -27.49
C THR A 128 -12.74 -3.45 -26.87
N TYR A 129 -12.34 -4.43 -27.70
CA TYR A 129 -11.78 -5.70 -27.24
C TYR A 129 -10.47 -5.53 -26.45
N ASP A 130 -9.57 -4.67 -26.94
CA ASP A 130 -8.29 -4.38 -26.27
C ASP A 130 -8.54 -3.74 -24.89
N ASN A 131 -9.51 -2.84 -24.79
CA ASN A 131 -9.87 -2.19 -23.51
C ASN A 131 -10.46 -3.20 -22.51
N ILE A 132 -11.33 -4.11 -22.96
CA ILE A 132 -11.88 -5.18 -22.11
C ILE A 132 -10.76 -6.09 -21.61
N THR A 133 -9.83 -6.46 -22.49
CA THR A 133 -8.69 -7.32 -22.15
C THR A 133 -7.79 -6.67 -21.11
N LYS A 134 -7.40 -5.40 -21.31
CA LYS A 134 -6.60 -4.64 -20.33
C LYS A 134 -7.30 -4.48 -18.99
N THR A 135 -8.61 -4.21 -19.00
CA THR A 135 -9.40 -4.11 -17.77
C THR A 135 -9.35 -5.41 -16.97
N ARG A 136 -9.47 -6.54 -17.67
CA ARG A 136 -9.36 -7.87 -17.07
C ARG A 136 -7.97 -8.15 -16.51
N GLU A 137 -6.91 -7.84 -17.26
CA GLU A 137 -5.52 -8.03 -16.81
C GLU A 137 -5.21 -7.23 -15.54
N ILE A 138 -5.70 -6.00 -15.44
CA ILE A 138 -5.57 -5.18 -14.23
C ILE A 138 -6.31 -5.84 -13.07
N ILE A 139 -7.57 -6.25 -13.27
CA ILE A 139 -8.36 -6.91 -12.22
C ILE A 139 -7.64 -8.17 -11.72
N GLU A 140 -7.18 -9.05 -12.62
CA GLU A 140 -6.47 -10.28 -12.27
C GLU A 140 -5.17 -10.00 -11.52
N LYS A 141 -4.35 -9.06 -12.02
CA LYS A 141 -3.07 -8.67 -11.39
C LYS A 141 -3.22 -8.17 -9.96
N TYR A 142 -4.28 -7.42 -9.67
CA TYR A 142 -4.50 -6.86 -8.32
C TYR A 142 -5.40 -7.73 -7.43
N HIS A 143 -6.02 -8.78 -7.98
CA HIS A 143 -6.71 -9.82 -7.20
C HIS A 143 -5.70 -10.75 -6.50
N ASP A 144 -4.60 -11.11 -7.17
CA ASP A 144 -3.57 -11.99 -6.59
C ASP A 144 -2.80 -11.33 -5.44
N ILE A 145 -2.57 -10.02 -5.50
CA ILE A 145 -1.90 -9.24 -4.43
C ILE A 145 -2.73 -9.26 -3.13
N THR A 146 -4.05 -9.42 -3.20
CA THR A 146 -4.91 -9.50 -2.02
C THR A 146 -4.98 -10.89 -1.38
N GLU A 147 -4.56 -11.95 -2.07
CA GLU A 147 -4.60 -13.33 -1.55
C GLU A 147 -3.23 -13.83 -1.02
N GLU A 148 -2.11 -13.47 -1.65
CA GLU A 148 -0.77 -13.92 -1.18
C GLU A 148 -0.36 -13.31 0.17
N ASP A 149 -0.62 -12.01 0.40
CA ASP A 149 -0.27 -11.32 1.65
C ASP A 149 -1.15 -11.77 2.84
N ALA A 150 -2.30 -12.42 2.61
CA ALA A 150 -3.17 -12.93 3.67
C ALA A 150 -2.72 -14.31 4.22
N THR A 151 -1.79 -14.98 3.53
CA THR A 151 -1.33 -16.34 3.88
C THR A 151 0.01 -16.42 4.59
N GLU A 152 0.81 -15.35 4.64
CA GLU A 152 2.09 -15.33 5.37
C GLU A 152 1.96 -15.01 6.88
N GLU A 153 0.74 -14.79 7.39
CA GLU A 153 0.46 -14.48 8.81
C GLU A 153 -0.15 -15.66 9.61
N LYS A 154 0.20 -16.91 9.27
CA LYS A 154 -0.14 -18.11 10.08
C LYS A 154 1.09 -18.90 10.48
#